data_AF-A0A8F5VK46-F1
#
_entry.id   AF-A0A8F5VK46-F1
#
_cell.length_a   1.000
_cell.length_b   1.000
_cell.length_c   1.000
_cell.angle_alpha   90.00
_cell.angle_beta   90.00
_cell.angle_gamma   90.00
#
_symmetry.space_group_name_H-M   'P 1'
#
loop_
_entity.id
_entity.type
_entity.pdbx_description
1 polymer ?
#
loop_
_entity_poly.entity_id
_entity_poly.type
_entity_poly.pdbx_seq_one_letter_code
_entity_poly.pdbx_strand_id
1 'polypeptide(L)'
;MVGDEEIQDIYKKGIEAYRRGDLSQASHHLMQVVETDEHDHRAWNALGVVLTKMGKYQDADVCFENALILDQGNAVYERNRVKNSSHVKKDMKELLSSGYFSLPANLPFGLSAPYLFGGILLLLILIALLAVIIPPFFQPEPLATSAGDIQISIEQLDDLILVRNNGGAGLEKVAEFLLTGNNQTIHSLSGLPRNLGTSKGSTLGIPHEDLYPISDDNTVTIRLSARYVDDSERPVLNQKIILPVLVNETAVMNITPVLIPYDPQYKTGDILINESGSYLLVSDLLPDNQYRIQSLNRRNEGLFFIQPNSAQNMSMQETEQSSIKSAMLLIPAEGMLSPDIPYQAVRNDSSSGIGPLYVPGDVVSSSKSSSEEAFVVLGFDSGTDEYAFDNLYKYHSGEWGYRPDALSEWKDRSEFERSYPVRETRIALSQVGIGEESSPPGTQPLYKDGDIVAKDRGADASLLLIMGYDPLTNSYVTSPIWQSYNGGWERAEKSEVIIRSALEKEYSYRVRTIDSSLVKVR
;
A
#
# COMPACT_ATOMS: atom_id res chain seq x y z
N MET A 1 -37.62 -3.51 4.88
CA MET A 1 -37.49 -4.10 3.53
C MET A 1 -37.81 -2.99 2.56
N VAL A 2 -36.78 -2.45 1.90
CA VAL A 2 -36.94 -1.54 0.75
C VAL A 2 -37.65 -2.36 -0.34
N GLY A 3 -38.73 -1.84 -0.92
CA GLY A 3 -39.52 -2.59 -1.89
C GLY A 3 -38.81 -2.66 -3.25
N ASP A 4 -39.01 -3.74 -4.01
CA ASP A 4 -38.44 -3.92 -5.36
C ASP A 4 -38.71 -2.71 -6.30
N GLU A 5 -39.85 -2.03 -6.13
CA GLU A 5 -40.19 -0.81 -6.88
C GLU A 5 -39.25 0.37 -6.58
N GLU A 6 -38.78 0.50 -5.34
CA GLU A 6 -37.87 1.56 -4.90
C GLU A 6 -36.45 1.33 -5.46
N ILE A 7 -35.98 0.07 -5.47
CA ILE A 7 -34.70 -0.31 -6.07
C ILE A 7 -34.69 -0.02 -7.57
N GLN A 8 -35.78 -0.35 -8.27
CA GLN A 8 -35.93 -0.05 -9.70
C GLN A 8 -35.99 1.45 -10.00
N ASP A 9 -36.51 2.28 -9.09
CA ASP A 9 -36.46 3.74 -9.21
C ASP A 9 -35.03 4.27 -9.07
N ILE A 10 -34.27 3.76 -8.10
CA ILE A 10 -32.85 4.12 -7.90
C ILE A 10 -32.01 3.71 -9.12
N TYR A 11 -32.25 2.52 -9.68
CA TYR A 11 -31.59 2.07 -10.92
C TYR A 11 -31.84 3.04 -12.08
N LYS A 12 -33.10 3.47 -12.28
CA LYS A 12 -33.43 4.45 -13.32
C LYS A 12 -32.73 5.78 -13.11
N LYS A 13 -32.69 6.29 -11.87
CA LYS A 13 -31.95 7.52 -11.52
C LYS A 13 -30.47 7.41 -11.84
N GLY A 14 -29.85 6.26 -11.58
CA GLY A 14 -28.45 5.99 -11.94
C GLY A 14 -28.21 6.04 -13.45
N ILE A 15 -29.08 5.40 -14.24
CA ILE A 15 -28.98 5.43 -15.71
C ILE A 15 -29.22 6.84 -16.28
N GLU A 16 -30.14 7.61 -15.70
CA GLU A 16 -30.38 9.00 -16.10
C GLU A 16 -29.18 9.90 -15.78
N ALA A 17 -28.59 9.77 -14.58
CA ALA A 17 -27.38 10.49 -14.21
C ALA A 17 -26.22 10.18 -15.17
N TYR A 18 -26.06 8.92 -15.55
CA TYR A 18 -25.07 8.51 -16.54
C TYR A 18 -25.29 9.16 -17.90
N ARG A 19 -26.55 9.21 -18.38
CA ARG A 19 -26.89 9.87 -19.65
C ARG A 19 -26.64 11.38 -19.61
N ARG A 20 -26.76 12.01 -18.43
CA ARG A 20 -26.40 13.42 -18.20
C ARG A 20 -24.88 13.66 -18.11
N GLY A 21 -24.07 12.59 -18.06
CA GLY A 21 -22.62 12.69 -17.88
C GLY A 21 -22.19 12.88 -16.42
N ASP A 22 -23.13 12.87 -15.47
CA ASP A 22 -22.84 12.92 -14.05
C ASP A 22 -22.45 11.52 -13.56
N LEU A 23 -21.19 11.17 -13.82
CA LEU A 23 -20.65 9.84 -13.51
C LEU A 23 -20.61 9.58 -12.01
N SER A 24 -20.44 10.62 -11.18
CA SER A 24 -20.40 10.50 -9.72
C SER A 24 -21.76 10.06 -9.17
N GLN A 25 -22.83 10.80 -9.50
CA GLN A 25 -24.20 10.43 -9.08
C GLN A 25 -24.66 9.11 -9.71
N ALA A 26 -24.27 8.83 -10.95
CA ALA A 26 -24.56 7.56 -11.60
C ALA A 26 -23.95 6.38 -10.82
N SER A 27 -22.68 6.49 -10.43
CA SER A 27 -22.00 5.45 -9.65
C SER A 27 -22.63 5.28 -8.27
N HIS A 28 -23.01 6.38 -7.60
CA HIS A 28 -23.64 6.34 -6.28
C HIS A 28 -24.99 5.60 -6.31
N HIS A 29 -25.87 5.96 -7.24
CA HIS A 29 -27.17 5.29 -7.36
C HIS A 29 -27.05 3.83 -7.79
N LEU A 30 -26.17 3.50 -8.74
CA LEU A 30 -25.98 2.10 -9.16
C LEU A 30 -25.33 1.25 -8.06
N MET A 31 -24.47 1.84 -7.23
CA MET A 31 -23.89 1.16 -6.06
C MET A 31 -24.96 0.82 -5.01
N GLN A 32 -25.88 1.76 -4.74
CA GLN A 32 -27.03 1.50 -3.86
C GLN A 32 -27.90 0.33 -4.36
N VAL A 33 -28.06 0.19 -5.68
CA VAL A 33 -28.82 -0.92 -6.28
C VAL A 33 -28.13 -2.25 -6.01
N VAL A 34 -26.82 -2.37 -6.29
CA VAL A 34 -26.09 -3.63 -6.09
C VAL A 34 -25.85 -3.98 -4.61
N GLU A 35 -25.83 -2.99 -3.72
CA GLU A 35 -25.77 -3.20 -2.27
C GLU A 35 -27.11 -3.71 -1.69
N THR A 36 -28.23 -3.36 -2.34
CA THR A 36 -29.57 -3.77 -1.91
C THR A 36 -30.02 -5.06 -2.59
N ASP A 37 -29.70 -5.24 -3.87
CA ASP A 37 -29.93 -6.45 -4.65
C ASP A 37 -28.65 -6.87 -5.39
N GLU A 38 -27.89 -7.76 -4.75
CA GLU A 38 -26.64 -8.30 -5.29
C GLU A 38 -26.85 -9.19 -6.54
N HIS A 39 -28.08 -9.62 -6.82
CA HIS A 39 -28.42 -10.50 -7.95
C HIS A 39 -28.80 -9.71 -9.22
N ASP A 40 -28.89 -8.38 -9.17
CA ASP A 40 -29.15 -7.55 -10.36
C ASP A 40 -27.88 -7.43 -11.23
N HIS A 41 -27.70 -8.41 -12.10
CA HIS A 41 -26.61 -8.47 -13.09
C HIS A 41 -26.55 -7.24 -14.02
N ARG A 42 -27.69 -6.55 -14.25
CA ARG A 42 -27.73 -5.35 -15.10
C ARG A 42 -27.20 -4.14 -14.36
N ALA A 43 -27.41 -4.05 -13.06
CA ALA A 43 -26.83 -3.03 -12.19
C ALA A 43 -25.32 -3.16 -12.10
N TRP A 44 -24.80 -4.38 -11.91
CA TRP A 44 -23.36 -4.67 -11.95
C TRP A 44 -22.72 -4.22 -13.27
N ASN A 45 -23.28 -4.61 -14.43
CA ASN A 45 -22.73 -4.17 -15.71
C ASN A 45 -22.86 -2.64 -15.92
N ALA A 46 -23.97 -2.02 -15.51
CA ALA A 46 -24.14 -0.57 -15.61
C ALA A 46 -23.12 0.18 -14.77
N LEU A 47 -22.86 -0.27 -13.54
CA LEU A 47 -21.86 0.29 -12.65
C LEU A 47 -20.45 0.14 -13.26
N GLY A 48 -20.12 -1.03 -13.81
CA GLY A 48 -18.85 -1.26 -14.51
C GLY A 48 -18.64 -0.27 -15.66
N VAL A 49 -19.67 -0.02 -16.48
CA VAL A 49 -19.59 0.97 -17.56
C VAL A 49 -19.37 2.40 -17.05
N VAL A 50 -19.99 2.78 -15.93
CA VAL A 50 -19.79 4.09 -15.30
C VAL A 50 -18.35 4.22 -14.80
N LEU A 51 -17.84 3.20 -14.10
CA LEU A 51 -16.50 3.17 -13.52
C LEU A 51 -15.41 3.20 -14.61
N THR A 52 -15.60 2.49 -15.73
CA THR A 52 -14.70 2.59 -16.90
C THR A 52 -14.64 4.03 -17.41
N LYS A 53 -15.77 4.75 -17.48
CA LYS A 53 -15.78 6.17 -17.89
C LYS A 53 -15.12 7.09 -16.86
N MET A 54 -15.11 6.73 -15.59
CA MET A 54 -14.42 7.47 -14.52
C MET A 54 -12.91 7.18 -14.47
N GLY A 55 -12.40 6.27 -15.30
CA GLY A 55 -10.99 5.84 -15.29
C GLY A 55 -10.66 4.81 -14.21
N LYS A 56 -11.68 4.29 -13.51
CA LYS A 56 -11.54 3.25 -12.48
C LYS A 56 -11.64 1.86 -13.11
N TYR A 57 -10.63 1.52 -13.91
CA TYR A 57 -10.68 0.34 -14.78
C TYR A 57 -10.68 -0.99 -14.01
N GLN A 58 -9.97 -1.09 -12.90
CA GLN A 58 -9.93 -2.29 -12.06
C GLN A 58 -11.28 -2.56 -11.40
N ASP A 59 -11.88 -1.55 -10.77
CA ASP A 59 -13.22 -1.65 -10.15
C ASP A 59 -14.29 -2.01 -11.19
N ALA A 60 -14.17 -1.46 -12.40
CA ALA A 60 -15.05 -1.80 -13.50
C ALA A 60 -14.91 -3.27 -13.92
N ASP A 61 -13.71 -3.85 -13.90
CA ASP A 61 -13.49 -5.25 -14.26
C ASP A 61 -14.21 -6.19 -13.29
N VAL A 62 -14.11 -5.91 -11.99
CA VAL A 62 -14.83 -6.64 -10.93
C VAL A 62 -16.35 -6.57 -11.14
N CYS A 63 -16.87 -5.38 -11.49
CA CYS A 63 -18.29 -5.22 -11.78
C CYS A 63 -18.75 -6.05 -13.00
N PHE A 64 -17.92 -6.16 -14.04
CA PHE A 64 -18.23 -7.01 -15.19
C PHE A 64 -18.10 -8.50 -14.88
N GLU A 65 -17.16 -8.90 -14.02
CA GLU A 65 -17.06 -10.27 -13.53
C GLU A 65 -18.31 -10.67 -12.73
N ASN A 66 -18.76 -9.84 -11.79
CA ASN A 66 -19.99 -10.08 -11.04
C ASN A 66 -21.20 -10.21 -11.96
N ALA A 67 -21.32 -9.33 -12.97
CA ALA A 67 -22.39 -9.42 -13.96
C ALA A 67 -22.35 -10.73 -14.77
N LEU A 68 -21.15 -11.21 -15.14
CA LEU A 68 -20.95 -12.46 -15.88
C LEU A 68 -21.09 -13.72 -15.02
N ILE A 69 -20.82 -13.66 -13.72
CA ILE A 69 -21.10 -14.75 -12.78
C ILE A 69 -22.61 -15.01 -12.70
N LEU A 70 -23.40 -13.92 -12.66
CA LEU A 70 -24.86 -13.96 -12.54
C LEU A 70 -25.56 -14.25 -13.88
N ASP A 71 -25.01 -13.78 -15.01
CA ASP A 71 -25.53 -14.02 -16.37
C ASP A 71 -24.38 -14.45 -17.31
N GLN A 72 -24.06 -15.75 -17.23
CA GLN A 72 -22.94 -16.35 -17.95
C GLN A 72 -23.14 -16.30 -19.47
N GLY A 73 -22.13 -15.79 -20.19
CA GLY A 73 -22.15 -15.73 -21.65
C GLY A 73 -22.95 -14.55 -22.23
N ASN A 74 -23.29 -13.55 -21.40
CA ASN A 74 -23.89 -12.33 -21.91
C ASN A 74 -22.87 -11.53 -22.74
N ALA A 75 -23.03 -11.58 -24.07
CA ALA A 75 -22.12 -10.96 -25.04
C ALA A 75 -21.94 -9.44 -24.84
N VAL A 76 -22.91 -8.74 -24.23
CA VAL A 76 -22.80 -7.31 -23.94
C VAL A 76 -21.80 -7.08 -22.80
N TYR A 77 -21.86 -7.90 -21.76
CA TYR A 77 -20.99 -7.78 -20.58
C TYR A 77 -19.57 -8.15 -20.94
N GLU A 78 -19.38 -9.23 -21.71
CA GLU A 78 -18.06 -9.61 -22.25
C GLU A 78 -17.47 -8.48 -23.11
N ARG A 79 -18.24 -7.87 -24.00
CA ARG A 79 -17.78 -6.75 -24.83
C ARG A 79 -17.37 -5.55 -23.97
N ASN A 80 -18.16 -5.21 -22.95
CA ASN A 80 -17.84 -4.09 -22.05
C ASN A 80 -16.57 -4.37 -21.24
N ARG A 81 -16.42 -5.60 -20.74
CA ARG A 81 -15.22 -6.05 -20.04
C ARG A 81 -13.98 -6.05 -20.90
N VAL A 82 -14.06 -6.58 -22.13
CA VAL A 82 -12.94 -6.57 -23.08
C VAL A 82 -12.50 -5.13 -23.38
N LYS A 83 -13.46 -4.23 -23.59
CA LYS A 83 -13.16 -2.80 -23.79
C LYS A 83 -12.44 -2.21 -22.57
N ASN A 84 -12.91 -2.51 -21.36
CA ASN A 84 -12.27 -2.10 -20.12
C ASN A 84 -10.84 -2.67 -19.98
N SER A 85 -10.64 -3.93 -20.35
CA SER A 85 -9.34 -4.63 -20.28
C SER A 85 -8.25 -4.01 -21.17
N SER A 86 -8.61 -3.24 -22.20
CA SER A 86 -7.63 -2.48 -22.99
C SER A 86 -7.03 -1.29 -22.24
N HIS A 87 -7.65 -0.86 -21.14
CA HIS A 87 -7.17 0.21 -20.27
C HIS A 87 -6.42 -0.32 -19.04
N VAL A 88 -6.59 -1.61 -18.71
CA VAL A 88 -5.83 -2.30 -17.67
C VAL A 88 -4.53 -2.80 -18.32
N LYS A 89 -3.36 -2.27 -17.93
CA LYS A 89 -2.07 -2.75 -18.43
C LYS A 89 -1.93 -4.24 -18.08
N LYS A 90 -1.99 -5.10 -19.09
CA LYS A 90 -1.81 -6.54 -18.90
C LYS A 90 -0.34 -6.85 -18.67
N ASP A 91 0.01 -7.18 -17.43
CA ASP A 91 1.28 -7.83 -17.16
C ASP A 91 1.27 -9.22 -17.81
N MET A 92 2.19 -9.43 -18.75
CA MET A 92 2.40 -10.71 -19.46
C MET A 92 2.59 -11.90 -18.51
N LYS A 93 2.94 -11.61 -17.25
CA LYS A 93 3.16 -12.58 -16.17
C LYS A 93 1.88 -13.28 -15.72
N GLU A 94 0.72 -12.61 -15.77
CA GLU A 94 -0.60 -13.19 -15.44
C GLU A 94 -1.12 -14.16 -16.51
N LEU A 95 -0.83 -13.89 -17.78
CA LEU A 95 -1.15 -14.81 -18.88
C LEU A 95 -0.36 -16.12 -18.80
N LEU A 96 0.82 -16.10 -18.19
CA LEU A 96 1.66 -17.29 -17.97
C LEU A 96 1.30 -18.02 -16.66
N SER A 97 0.68 -17.35 -15.69
CA SER A 97 0.32 -17.92 -14.38
C SER A 97 -1.15 -18.34 -14.26
N SER A 98 -2.02 -17.94 -15.18
CA SER A 98 -3.44 -18.35 -15.21
C SER A 98 -3.75 -19.65 -15.97
N GLY A 99 -2.74 -20.40 -16.43
CA GLY A 99 -2.94 -21.78 -16.89
C GLY A 99 -3.80 -21.96 -18.16
N TYR A 100 -4.00 -20.92 -18.97
CA TYR A 100 -4.66 -21.04 -20.27
C TYR A 100 -3.64 -21.30 -21.39
N PHE A 101 -3.02 -22.48 -21.39
CA PHE A 101 -2.52 -23.09 -22.62
C PHE A 101 -3.36 -24.34 -22.90
N SER A 102 -4.58 -24.13 -23.40
CA SER A 102 -5.33 -25.21 -24.03
C SER A 102 -4.69 -25.50 -25.39
N LEU A 103 -3.95 -26.60 -25.49
CA LEU A 103 -3.68 -27.18 -26.80
C LEU A 103 -5.03 -27.46 -27.49
N PRO A 104 -5.20 -27.11 -28.77
CA PRO A 104 -6.42 -27.44 -29.50
C PRO A 104 -6.59 -28.96 -29.51
N ALA A 105 -7.82 -29.42 -29.26
CA ALA A 105 -8.20 -30.82 -29.09
C ALA A 105 -8.06 -31.71 -30.35
N ASN A 106 -7.27 -31.32 -31.34
CA ASN A 106 -6.93 -32.14 -32.50
C ASN A 106 -5.52 -31.78 -33.00
N LEU A 107 -4.50 -32.47 -32.48
CA LEU A 107 -3.27 -32.68 -33.24
C LEU A 107 -3.48 -33.89 -34.17
N PRO A 108 -3.03 -33.84 -35.43
CA PRO A 108 -3.41 -34.80 -36.47
C PRO A 108 -2.74 -36.19 -36.34
N PHE A 109 -2.10 -36.53 -35.23
CA PHE A 109 -1.48 -37.83 -35.04
C PHE A 109 -1.73 -38.34 -33.61
N GLY A 110 -2.64 -39.30 -33.48
CA GLY A 110 -3.03 -39.90 -32.21
C GLY A 110 -1.90 -40.70 -31.57
N LEU A 111 -1.20 -40.10 -30.61
CA LEU A 111 -0.21 -40.78 -29.77
C LEU A 111 -0.47 -40.40 -28.31
N SER A 112 -0.60 -41.41 -27.45
CA SER A 112 -0.97 -41.22 -26.04
C SER A 112 0.22 -40.74 -25.19
N ALA A 113 -0.11 -40.02 -24.10
CA ALA A 113 0.81 -39.36 -23.17
C ALA A 113 2.07 -40.14 -22.70
N PRO A 114 2.08 -41.48 -22.51
CA PRO A 114 3.31 -42.17 -22.09
C PRO A 114 4.43 -42.17 -23.15
N TYR A 115 4.15 -41.89 -24.43
CA TYR A 115 5.17 -41.90 -25.49
C TYR A 115 5.92 -40.57 -25.63
N LEU A 116 5.37 -39.46 -25.13
CA LEU A 116 6.04 -38.14 -25.11
C LEU A 116 7.19 -38.10 -24.11
N PHE A 117 7.00 -38.69 -22.92
CA PHE A 117 8.05 -38.78 -21.90
C PHE A 117 9.14 -39.79 -22.27
N GLY A 118 8.78 -40.90 -22.92
CA GLY A 118 9.75 -41.87 -23.44
C GLY A 118 10.64 -41.30 -24.55
N GLY A 119 10.07 -40.48 -25.45
CA GLY A 119 10.83 -39.86 -26.54
C GLY A 119 11.86 -38.83 -26.07
N ILE A 120 11.51 -38.02 -25.06
CA ILE A 120 12.41 -37.01 -24.48
C ILE A 120 13.58 -37.68 -23.74
N LEU A 121 13.31 -38.78 -23.00
CA LEU A 121 14.36 -39.54 -22.32
C LEU A 121 15.32 -40.23 -23.29
N LEU A 122 14.78 -40.76 -24.40
CA LEU A 122 15.58 -41.44 -25.44
C LEU A 122 16.44 -40.45 -26.25
N LEU A 123 15.96 -39.22 -26.45
CA LEU A 123 16.71 -38.13 -27.05
C LEU A 123 17.89 -37.68 -26.17
N LEU A 124 17.69 -37.58 -24.85
CA LEU A 124 18.75 -37.24 -23.91
C LEU A 124 19.84 -38.32 -23.82
N ILE A 125 19.44 -39.60 -23.87
CA ILE A 125 20.38 -40.73 -23.93
C ILE A 125 21.17 -40.73 -25.24
N LEU A 126 20.54 -40.38 -26.37
CA LEU A 126 21.20 -40.27 -27.67
C LEU A 126 22.24 -39.14 -27.70
N ILE A 127 21.91 -37.99 -27.09
CA ILE A 127 22.83 -36.84 -26.96
C ILE A 127 24.03 -37.20 -26.06
N ALA A 128 23.80 -37.93 -24.98
CA ALA A 128 24.86 -38.42 -24.10
C ALA A 128 25.78 -39.46 -24.79
N LEU A 129 25.22 -40.32 -25.65
CA LEU A 129 25.99 -41.29 -26.43
C LEU A 129 26.84 -40.62 -27.53
N LEU A 130 26.32 -39.53 -28.14
CA LEU A 130 27.04 -38.77 -29.16
C LEU A 130 28.27 -38.04 -28.59
N ALA A 131 28.25 -37.66 -27.31
CA ALA A 131 29.36 -37.00 -26.64
C ALA A 131 30.56 -37.93 -26.33
N VAL A 132 30.38 -39.26 -26.43
CA VAL A 132 31.41 -40.27 -26.10
C VAL A 132 32.19 -40.76 -27.35
N ILE A 133 31.72 -40.45 -28.57
CA ILE A 133 32.21 -41.09 -29.82
C ILE A 133 33.28 -40.26 -30.58
N ILE A 134 33.79 -39.13 -30.05
CA ILE A 134 34.85 -38.38 -30.74
C ILE A 134 36.23 -38.76 -30.16
N PRO A 135 37.09 -39.51 -30.88
CA PRO A 135 38.40 -39.89 -30.37
C PRO A 135 39.45 -38.77 -30.56
N PRO A 136 40.52 -38.75 -29.76
CA PRO A 136 41.66 -37.85 -29.93
C PRO A 136 42.68 -38.47 -30.89
N PHE A 137 43.15 -37.73 -31.90
CA PHE A 137 44.34 -38.13 -32.66
C PHE A 137 45.29 -36.95 -32.90
N PHE A 138 46.52 -37.18 -32.45
CA PHE A 138 47.73 -36.38 -32.59
C PHE A 138 48.21 -36.29 -34.05
N GLN A 139 48.57 -35.08 -34.48
CA GLN A 139 49.79 -34.81 -35.27
C GLN A 139 50.38 -33.46 -34.79
N PRO A 140 51.70 -33.33 -34.60
CA PRO A 140 52.34 -32.05 -34.29
C PRO A 140 52.72 -31.29 -35.57
N GLU A 141 52.81 -29.96 -35.42
CA GLU A 141 53.33 -28.91 -36.34
C GLU A 141 52.29 -28.04 -37.09
N PRO A 142 52.55 -26.73 -37.29
CA PRO A 142 53.73 -25.94 -36.92
C PRO A 142 53.43 -24.91 -35.80
N LEU A 143 54.49 -24.31 -35.24
CA LEU A 143 54.37 -23.10 -34.43
C LEU A 143 53.68 -22.00 -35.26
N ALA A 144 52.56 -21.46 -34.77
CA ALA A 144 52.00 -20.23 -35.30
C ALA A 144 52.99 -19.08 -35.04
N THR A 145 53.55 -18.59 -36.16
CA THR A 145 54.61 -17.59 -36.31
C THR A 145 54.09 -16.15 -36.35
N SER A 146 52.86 -15.87 -35.91
CA SER A 146 52.43 -14.49 -35.72
C SER A 146 51.39 -14.34 -34.62
N ALA A 147 51.48 -13.27 -33.83
CA ALA A 147 50.50 -12.89 -32.83
C ALA A 147 49.19 -12.34 -33.44
N GLY A 148 48.96 -12.49 -34.75
CA GLY A 148 47.82 -11.94 -35.48
C GLY A 148 46.64 -12.90 -35.68
N ASP A 149 46.72 -14.16 -35.22
CA ASP A 149 45.73 -15.18 -35.57
C ASP A 149 44.53 -15.27 -34.60
N ILE A 150 44.66 -14.82 -33.35
CA ILE A 150 43.53 -14.73 -32.40
C ILE A 150 42.78 -13.43 -32.67
N GLN A 151 41.55 -13.56 -33.16
CA GLN A 151 40.71 -12.43 -33.53
C GLN A 151 39.89 -11.95 -32.33
N ILE A 152 40.28 -10.80 -31.80
CA ILE A 152 39.53 -10.08 -30.77
C ILE A 152 38.98 -8.80 -31.39
N SER A 153 37.69 -8.53 -31.21
CA SER A 153 37.07 -7.27 -31.62
C SER A 153 36.58 -6.50 -30.41
N ILE A 154 36.74 -5.18 -30.45
CA ILE A 154 36.06 -4.27 -29.52
C ILE A 154 34.99 -3.51 -30.28
N GLU A 155 33.79 -3.52 -29.72
CA GLU A 155 32.69 -2.66 -30.10
C GLU A 155 32.45 -1.64 -28.99
N GLN A 156 32.36 -0.36 -29.34
CA GLN A 156 32.04 0.70 -28.39
C GLN A 156 30.54 0.97 -28.49
N LEU A 157 29.82 0.72 -27.39
CA LEU A 157 28.41 1.07 -27.22
C LEU A 157 28.33 2.40 -26.45
N ASP A 158 27.13 2.94 -26.23
CA ASP A 158 26.96 4.26 -25.61
C ASP A 158 27.48 4.30 -24.16
N ASP A 159 27.38 3.18 -23.46
CA ASP A 159 27.53 3.02 -22.02
C ASP A 159 28.62 2.01 -21.61
N LEU A 160 29.10 1.17 -22.53
CA LEU A 160 30.17 0.21 -22.30
C LEU A 160 30.98 -0.12 -23.56
N ILE A 161 32.17 -0.70 -23.37
CA ILE A 161 32.89 -1.39 -24.45
C ILE A 161 32.64 -2.89 -24.35
N LEU A 162 32.34 -3.52 -25.48
CA LEU A 162 32.14 -4.95 -25.60
C LEU A 162 33.35 -5.58 -26.28
N VAL A 163 34.13 -6.35 -25.51
CA VAL A 163 35.27 -7.11 -26.02
C VAL A 163 34.80 -8.51 -26.38
N ARG A 164 34.98 -8.94 -27.62
CA ARG A 164 34.53 -10.24 -28.12
C ARG A 164 35.70 -11.09 -28.61
N ASN A 165 35.76 -12.33 -28.12
CA ASN A 165 36.65 -13.36 -28.63
C ASN A 165 36.01 -14.04 -29.86
N ASN A 166 36.41 -13.64 -31.06
CA ASN A 166 35.90 -14.21 -32.31
C ASN A 166 36.57 -15.57 -32.66
N GLY A 167 37.53 -15.99 -31.84
CA GLY A 167 38.35 -17.17 -32.02
C GLY A 167 39.52 -16.93 -32.96
N GLY A 168 40.14 -17.99 -33.45
CA GLY A 168 41.36 -17.87 -34.25
C GLY A 168 42.31 -19.02 -34.02
N ALA A 169 43.39 -19.09 -34.80
CA ALA A 169 44.39 -20.14 -34.60
C ALA A 169 45.19 -19.90 -33.32
N GLY A 170 45.39 -20.94 -32.51
CA GLY A 170 46.13 -20.86 -31.26
C GLY A 170 45.28 -20.56 -30.02
N LEU A 171 43.98 -20.28 -30.18
CA LEU A 171 43.07 -20.05 -29.04
C LEU A 171 43.00 -21.27 -28.11
N GLU A 172 43.07 -22.48 -28.67
CA GLU A 172 43.02 -23.74 -27.94
C GLU A 172 44.18 -23.95 -26.95
N LYS A 173 45.22 -23.12 -27.02
CA LYS A 173 46.39 -23.15 -26.12
C LYS A 173 46.42 -21.98 -25.15
N VAL A 174 45.42 -21.09 -25.18
CA VAL A 174 45.32 -19.94 -24.28
C VAL A 174 44.78 -20.41 -22.93
N ALA A 175 45.54 -20.17 -21.87
CA ALA A 175 45.12 -20.43 -20.50
C ALA A 175 44.21 -19.31 -19.99
N GLU A 176 44.60 -18.06 -20.23
CA GLU A 176 43.82 -16.88 -19.84
C GLU A 176 44.14 -15.66 -20.72
N PHE A 177 43.23 -14.68 -20.71
CA PHE A 177 43.45 -13.37 -21.29
C PHE A 177 43.69 -12.35 -20.19
N LEU A 178 44.79 -11.61 -20.32
CA LEU A 178 45.20 -10.55 -19.41
C LEU A 178 44.82 -9.20 -20.01
N LEU A 179 43.92 -8.49 -19.32
CA LEU A 179 43.38 -7.24 -19.81
C LEU A 179 43.94 -6.07 -19.00
N THR A 180 44.48 -5.08 -19.71
CA THR A 180 44.98 -3.84 -19.12
C THR A 180 44.46 -2.61 -19.86
N GLY A 181 44.22 -1.52 -19.12
CA GLY A 181 43.92 -0.20 -19.66
C GLY A 181 44.99 0.79 -19.18
N ASN A 182 45.66 1.49 -20.11
CA ASN A 182 46.76 2.41 -19.80
C ASN A 182 47.80 1.81 -18.80
N ASN A 183 48.13 0.53 -18.99
CA ASN A 183 49.04 -0.29 -18.15
C ASN A 183 48.54 -0.66 -16.74
N GLN A 184 47.26 -0.46 -16.42
CA GLN A 184 46.65 -0.94 -15.17
C GLN A 184 45.77 -2.17 -15.44
N THR A 185 45.80 -3.17 -14.57
CA THR A 185 44.97 -4.38 -14.71
C THR A 185 43.51 -4.09 -14.44
N ILE A 186 42.64 -4.43 -15.39
CA ILE A 186 41.19 -4.14 -15.31
C ILE A 186 40.42 -5.17 -14.46
N HIS A 187 41.06 -6.26 -14.06
CA HIS A 187 40.46 -7.42 -13.38
C HIS A 187 39.69 -7.13 -12.07
N SER A 188 39.81 -5.93 -11.47
CA SER A 188 39.22 -5.60 -10.17
C SER A 188 38.66 -4.17 -10.03
N LEU A 189 38.43 -3.44 -11.12
CA LEU A 189 38.10 -1.99 -11.05
C LEU A 189 36.75 -1.65 -10.40
N SER A 190 35.92 -2.64 -10.06
CA SER A 190 34.63 -2.45 -9.38
C SER A 190 34.22 -3.64 -8.51
N GLY A 191 35.19 -4.45 -8.05
CA GLY A 191 34.93 -5.62 -7.19
C GLY A 191 34.37 -6.86 -7.92
N LEU A 192 34.08 -6.77 -9.22
CA LEU A 192 33.67 -7.90 -10.06
C LEU A 192 34.85 -8.41 -10.92
N PRO A 193 35.05 -9.74 -11.02
CA PRO A 193 36.08 -10.30 -11.88
C PRO A 193 35.76 -10.05 -13.36
N ARG A 194 36.58 -9.24 -14.04
CA ARG A 194 36.44 -8.91 -15.47
C ARG A 194 37.38 -9.79 -16.32
N ASN A 195 36.95 -11.01 -16.63
CA ASN A 195 37.75 -11.97 -17.42
C ASN A 195 37.08 -12.27 -18.76
N LEU A 196 37.82 -12.14 -19.86
CA LEU A 196 37.37 -12.61 -21.17
C LEU A 196 37.57 -14.13 -21.23
N GLY A 197 36.50 -14.86 -21.56
CA GLY A 197 36.58 -16.32 -21.73
C GLY A 197 37.49 -16.74 -22.89
N THR A 198 38.17 -17.88 -22.71
CA THR A 198 39.04 -18.49 -23.73
C THR A 198 38.26 -19.26 -24.80
N SER A 199 36.95 -19.41 -24.64
CA SER A 199 36.08 -20.04 -25.65
C SER A 199 35.71 -19.07 -26.76
N LYS A 200 35.62 -19.58 -27.99
CA LYS A 200 35.11 -18.80 -29.13
C LYS A 200 33.69 -18.30 -28.83
N GLY A 201 33.45 -17.02 -29.05
CA GLY A 201 32.17 -16.36 -28.83
C GLY A 201 32.04 -15.73 -27.44
N SER A 202 33.00 -15.93 -26.54
CA SER A 202 32.99 -15.25 -25.22
C SER A 202 33.05 -13.73 -25.38
N THR A 203 32.28 -13.04 -24.55
CA THR A 203 32.16 -11.58 -24.52
C THR A 203 32.44 -11.06 -23.13
N LEU A 204 33.11 -9.90 -23.05
CA LEU A 204 33.34 -9.16 -21.82
C LEU A 204 32.84 -7.72 -22.04
N GLY A 205 31.82 -7.31 -21.28
CA GLY A 205 31.38 -5.92 -21.22
C GLY A 205 32.15 -5.16 -20.14
N ILE A 206 32.68 -4.00 -20.49
CA ILE A 206 33.39 -3.10 -19.56
C ILE A 206 32.69 -1.74 -19.62
N PRO A 207 31.94 -1.35 -18.59
CA PRO A 207 31.29 -0.05 -18.51
C PRO A 207 32.27 1.11 -18.70
N HIS A 208 31.83 2.21 -19.32
CA HIS A 208 32.67 3.41 -19.47
C HIS A 208 33.06 4.02 -18.10
N GLU A 209 32.18 3.92 -17.10
CA GLU A 209 32.43 4.32 -15.70
C GLU A 209 33.68 3.67 -15.10
N ASP A 210 33.93 2.39 -15.40
CA ASP A 210 35.10 1.65 -14.91
C ASP A 210 36.40 2.11 -15.61
N LEU A 211 36.29 2.79 -16.75
CA LEU A 211 37.42 3.21 -17.60
C LEU A 211 37.85 4.67 -17.37
N TYR A 212 36.95 5.54 -16.90
CA TYR A 212 37.30 6.94 -16.60
C TYR A 212 38.44 7.09 -15.58
N PRO A 213 38.50 6.34 -14.46
CA PRO A 213 39.58 6.47 -13.47
C PRO A 213 40.97 6.15 -14.01
N ILE A 214 41.06 5.37 -15.09
CA ILE A 214 42.31 4.95 -15.72
C ILE A 214 42.57 5.64 -17.06
N SER A 215 41.76 6.64 -17.41
CA SER A 215 41.86 7.37 -18.68
C SER A 215 42.82 8.55 -18.62
N ASP A 216 43.54 8.77 -19.72
CA ASP A 216 44.38 9.94 -19.96
C ASP A 216 43.68 10.80 -21.00
N ASP A 217 43.18 11.97 -20.60
CA ASP A 217 42.47 12.92 -21.49
C ASP A 217 41.27 12.26 -22.22
N ASN A 218 40.43 11.55 -21.46
CA ASN A 218 39.31 10.73 -21.96
C ASN A 218 39.73 9.63 -22.95
N THR A 219 41.02 9.28 -23.01
CA THR A 219 41.49 8.18 -23.85
C THR A 219 42.04 7.03 -23.01
N VAL A 220 41.65 5.81 -23.39
CA VAL A 220 42.14 4.58 -22.76
C VAL A 220 42.70 3.67 -23.84
N THR A 221 43.94 3.24 -23.67
CA THR A 221 44.56 2.21 -24.50
C THR A 221 44.30 0.86 -23.88
N ILE A 222 43.36 0.12 -24.46
CA ILE A 222 43.04 -1.26 -24.06
C ILE A 222 44.04 -2.20 -24.70
N ARG A 223 44.76 -2.94 -23.85
CA ARG A 223 45.70 -3.99 -24.26
C ARG A 223 45.24 -5.33 -23.71
N LEU A 224 45.16 -6.30 -24.60
CA LEU A 224 44.86 -7.69 -24.25
C LEU A 224 46.05 -8.54 -24.65
N SER A 225 46.54 -9.34 -23.71
CA SER A 225 47.56 -10.37 -23.94
C SER A 225 46.97 -11.74 -23.67
N ALA A 226 47.26 -12.70 -24.54
CA ALA A 226 46.96 -14.11 -24.29
C ALA A 226 48.15 -14.72 -23.53
N ARG A 227 47.89 -15.29 -22.36
CA ARG A 227 48.83 -16.17 -21.67
C ARG A 227 48.54 -17.61 -22.07
N TYR A 228 49.55 -18.27 -22.62
CA TYR A 228 49.44 -19.66 -23.07
C TYR A 228 49.77 -20.63 -21.93
N VAL A 229 49.43 -21.90 -22.10
CA VAL A 229 49.70 -22.96 -21.10
C VAL A 229 51.20 -23.13 -20.80
N ASP A 230 52.09 -22.67 -21.69
CA ASP A 230 53.54 -22.68 -21.50
C ASP A 230 54.08 -21.42 -20.79
N ASP A 231 53.19 -20.62 -20.17
CA ASP A 231 53.46 -19.32 -19.55
C ASP A 231 54.00 -18.24 -20.50
N SER A 232 54.05 -18.49 -21.81
CA SER A 232 54.35 -17.43 -22.76
C SER A 232 53.19 -16.44 -22.86
N GLU A 233 53.50 -15.15 -22.93
CA GLU A 233 52.51 -14.10 -23.11
C GLU A 233 52.69 -13.44 -24.48
N ARG A 234 51.59 -13.26 -25.21
CA ARG A 234 51.60 -12.55 -26.50
C ARG A 234 50.48 -11.51 -26.56
N PRO A 235 50.75 -10.28 -27.02
CA PRO A 235 49.72 -9.28 -27.22
C PRO A 235 48.80 -9.71 -28.38
N VAL A 236 47.49 -9.69 -28.15
CA VAL A 236 46.46 -10.02 -29.15
C VAL A 236 45.62 -8.81 -29.55
N LEU A 237 45.56 -7.79 -28.69
CA LEU A 237 44.86 -6.54 -28.98
C LEU A 237 45.61 -5.36 -28.37
N ASN A 238 45.67 -4.27 -29.12
CA ASN A 238 46.12 -2.98 -28.63
C ASN A 238 45.30 -1.90 -29.33
N GLN A 239 44.23 -1.44 -28.70
CA GLN A 239 43.28 -0.51 -29.29
C GLN A 239 43.11 0.71 -28.39
N LYS A 240 43.24 1.90 -28.99
CA LYS A 240 42.94 3.16 -28.33
C LYS A 240 41.45 3.46 -28.47
N ILE A 241 40.79 3.68 -27.35
CA ILE A 241 39.38 4.04 -27.25
C ILE A 241 39.30 5.48 -26.72
N ILE A 242 38.40 6.26 -27.31
CA ILE A 242 38.08 7.60 -26.85
C ILE A 242 36.77 7.47 -26.09
N LEU A 243 36.82 7.63 -24.78
CA LEU A 243 35.63 7.69 -23.95
C LEU A 243 34.85 8.94 -24.32
N PRO A 244 33.51 8.89 -24.32
CA PRO A 244 32.70 10.08 -24.53
C PRO A 244 33.10 11.13 -23.50
N VAL A 245 33.35 12.36 -23.97
CA VAL A 245 33.60 13.48 -23.08
C VAL A 245 32.36 13.62 -22.21
N LEU A 246 32.52 13.47 -20.89
CA LEU A 246 31.52 13.92 -19.94
C LEU A 246 31.40 15.43 -20.13
N VAL A 247 30.47 15.85 -20.98
CA VAL A 247 30.10 17.26 -21.08
C VAL A 247 29.44 17.57 -19.74
N ASN A 248 30.24 17.99 -18.77
CA ASN A 248 29.73 18.92 -17.78
C ASN A 248 29.30 20.14 -18.59
N GLU A 249 28.00 20.29 -18.81
CA GLU A 249 27.45 21.51 -19.39
C GLU A 249 27.68 22.66 -18.41
N THR A 250 28.91 23.17 -18.38
CA THR A 250 29.24 24.54 -17.97
C THR A 250 29.19 25.42 -19.21
N ALA A 251 28.03 25.44 -19.86
CA ALA A 251 27.63 26.52 -20.75
C ALA A 251 26.50 27.25 -20.04
N VAL A 252 26.80 28.48 -19.61
CA VAL A 252 25.83 29.48 -19.18
C VAL A 252 24.97 29.83 -20.40
N MET A 253 24.02 28.97 -20.73
CA MET A 253 22.70 29.42 -21.11
C MET A 253 21.93 29.54 -19.79
N ASN A 254 21.23 30.65 -19.58
CA ASN A 254 20.14 30.71 -18.60
C ASN A 254 19.01 29.78 -19.06
N ILE A 255 19.27 28.49 -19.11
CA ILE A 255 18.28 27.46 -18.89
C ILE A 255 18.45 27.23 -17.39
N THR A 256 17.63 27.92 -16.59
CA THR A 256 17.25 27.31 -15.31
C THR A 256 16.97 25.86 -15.65
N PRO A 257 17.65 24.86 -15.05
CA PRO A 257 17.18 23.50 -15.19
C PRO A 257 15.72 23.59 -14.78
N VAL A 258 14.84 23.48 -15.77
CA VAL A 258 13.50 23.03 -15.47
C VAL A 258 13.80 21.61 -15.07
N LEU A 259 14.15 21.42 -13.78
CA LEU A 259 13.72 20.23 -13.06
C LEU A 259 12.28 20.12 -13.53
N ILE A 260 12.04 19.20 -14.47
CA ILE A 260 10.69 18.72 -14.68
C ILE A 260 10.38 18.26 -13.26
N PRO A 261 9.54 18.98 -12.52
CA PRO A 261 9.37 18.70 -11.11
C PRO A 261 8.98 17.24 -11.08
N TYR A 262 9.83 16.40 -10.48
CA TYR A 262 9.43 15.03 -10.26
C TYR A 262 8.23 15.17 -9.34
N ASP A 263 7.03 14.95 -9.88
CA ASP A 263 5.80 15.21 -9.13
C ASP A 263 5.82 14.27 -7.94
N PRO A 264 6.14 14.78 -6.74
CA PRO A 264 6.50 13.92 -5.64
C PRO A 264 5.25 13.19 -5.20
N GLN A 265 5.29 11.86 -5.19
CA GLN A 265 4.16 11.04 -4.74
C GLN A 265 3.83 11.33 -3.26
N TYR A 266 4.86 11.70 -2.48
CA TYR A 266 4.76 11.99 -1.06
C TYR A 266 5.00 13.47 -0.78
N LYS A 267 4.29 14.01 0.20
CA LYS A 267 4.35 15.43 0.60
C LYS A 267 5.02 15.57 1.96
N THR A 268 5.53 16.76 2.26
CA THR A 268 5.98 17.09 3.62
C THR A 268 4.89 16.78 4.64
N GLY A 269 5.23 16.02 5.67
CA GLY A 269 4.32 15.50 6.68
C GLY A 269 3.86 14.06 6.45
N ASP A 270 4.13 13.47 5.28
CA ASP A 270 3.78 12.08 5.00
C ASP A 270 4.66 11.11 5.78
N ILE A 271 4.03 10.10 6.37
CA ILE A 271 4.70 8.98 7.03
C ILE A 271 4.74 7.81 6.07
N LEU A 272 5.92 7.26 5.85
CA LEU A 272 6.17 6.12 4.98
C LEU A 272 6.58 4.91 5.82
N ILE A 273 6.32 3.72 5.28
CA ILE A 273 6.82 2.45 5.81
C ILE A 273 7.72 1.86 4.74
N ASN A 274 8.99 1.63 5.09
CA ASN A 274 9.93 0.99 4.17
C ASN A 274 9.79 -0.54 4.18
N GLU A 275 10.49 -1.23 3.27
CA GLU A 275 10.49 -2.70 3.18
C GLU A 275 10.85 -3.43 4.50
N SER A 276 11.61 -2.78 5.38
CA SER A 276 11.99 -3.35 6.70
C SER A 276 10.93 -3.13 7.79
N GLY A 277 9.80 -2.49 7.47
CA GLY A 277 8.75 -2.15 8.43
C GLY A 277 9.07 -0.93 9.31
N SER A 278 10.13 -0.18 9.01
CA SER A 278 10.50 1.03 9.74
C SER A 278 9.71 2.24 9.25
N TYR A 279 9.30 3.09 10.18
CA TYR A 279 8.55 4.29 9.88
C TYR A 279 9.49 5.46 9.55
N LEU A 280 9.16 6.18 8.50
CA LEU A 280 9.94 7.29 7.95
C LEU A 280 9.03 8.52 7.81
N LEU A 281 9.53 9.70 8.11
CA LEU A 281 8.83 10.97 7.94
C LEU A 281 9.44 11.75 6.78
N VAL A 282 8.64 12.12 5.78
CA VAL A 282 9.01 13.14 4.80
C VAL A 282 8.94 14.51 5.48
N SER A 283 10.08 15.00 5.97
CA SER A 283 10.19 16.26 6.69
C SER A 283 10.35 17.48 5.79
N ASP A 284 10.85 17.30 4.56
CA ASP A 284 10.99 18.38 3.58
C ASP A 284 11.08 17.85 2.14
N LEU A 285 10.73 18.69 1.17
CA LEU A 285 10.87 18.46 -0.27
C LEU A 285 12.03 19.30 -0.78
N LEU A 286 13.14 18.66 -1.15
CA LEU A 286 14.33 19.38 -1.60
C LEU A 286 14.25 19.66 -3.11
N PRO A 287 14.83 20.79 -3.59
CA PRO A 287 14.73 21.20 -4.99
C PRO A 287 15.38 20.23 -6.00
N ASP A 288 16.19 19.28 -5.54
CA ASP A 288 16.96 18.33 -6.34
C ASP A 288 16.29 16.94 -6.46
N ASN A 289 14.95 16.89 -6.41
CA ASN A 289 14.14 15.65 -6.41
C ASN A 289 14.53 14.69 -5.28
N GLN A 290 14.79 15.23 -4.09
CA GLN A 290 15.06 14.47 -2.88
C GLN A 290 14.02 14.74 -1.80
N TYR A 291 13.67 13.69 -1.05
CA TYR A 291 12.99 13.83 0.23
C TYR A 291 14.02 14.02 1.33
N ARG A 292 13.76 14.96 2.24
CA ARG A 292 14.42 14.95 3.54
C ARG A 292 13.64 14.03 4.47
N ILE A 293 14.21 12.88 4.81
CA ILE A 293 13.55 11.84 5.58
C ILE A 293 14.11 11.75 6.99
N GLN A 294 13.25 11.48 7.98
CA GLN A 294 13.62 11.22 9.37
C GLN A 294 13.04 9.89 9.83
N SER A 295 13.80 9.09 10.57
CA SER A 295 13.27 7.86 11.16
C SER A 295 12.32 8.17 12.30
N LEU A 296 11.21 7.46 12.34
CA LEU A 296 10.21 7.53 13.40
C LEU A 296 10.22 6.25 14.21
N ASN A 297 10.09 6.39 15.52
CA ASN A 297 9.72 5.28 16.39
C ASN A 297 8.23 5.37 16.70
N ARG A 298 7.52 4.25 16.55
CA ARG A 298 6.11 4.12 16.91
C ARG A 298 6.00 3.67 18.36
N ARG A 299 5.18 4.36 19.16
CA ARG A 299 4.75 3.85 20.48
C ARG A 299 3.51 2.98 20.33
N ASN A 300 3.25 2.14 21.34
CA ASN A 300 2.06 1.30 21.44
C ASN A 300 0.75 2.10 21.32
N GLU A 301 0.80 3.39 21.67
CA GLU A 301 -0.28 4.37 21.61
C GLU A 301 -0.58 4.89 20.18
N GLY A 302 0.16 4.45 19.17
CA GLY A 302 0.05 4.92 17.78
C GLY A 302 0.77 6.26 17.50
N LEU A 303 1.36 6.88 18.52
CA LEU A 303 2.13 8.12 18.39
C LEU A 303 3.54 7.86 17.83
N PHE A 304 3.95 8.71 16.90
CA PHE A 304 5.29 8.71 16.33
C PHE A 304 6.17 9.79 16.97
N PHE A 305 7.43 9.45 17.22
CA PHE A 305 8.43 10.42 17.62
C PHE A 305 9.66 10.31 16.73
N ILE A 306 10.19 11.47 16.32
CA ILE A 306 11.39 11.57 15.49
C ILE A 306 12.57 11.02 16.29
N GLN A 307 13.27 10.05 15.70
CA GLN A 307 14.52 9.56 16.25
C GLN A 307 15.57 10.69 16.15
N PRO A 308 16.22 11.08 17.25
CA PRO A 308 17.21 12.14 17.23
C PRO A 308 18.32 11.86 16.21
N ASN A 309 18.74 12.88 15.45
CA ASN A 309 19.82 12.80 14.46
C ASN A 309 19.60 11.79 13.31
N SER A 310 18.36 11.43 13.01
CA SER A 310 18.01 10.49 11.93
C SER A 310 17.76 11.14 10.57
N ALA A 311 17.89 12.47 10.47
CA ALA A 311 17.58 13.19 9.23
C ALA A 311 18.59 12.85 8.13
N GLN A 312 18.10 12.35 6.99
CA GLN A 312 18.87 12.00 5.81
C GLN A 312 18.15 12.48 4.55
N ASN A 313 18.91 12.77 3.49
CA ASN A 313 18.34 13.10 2.20
C ASN A 313 18.33 11.85 1.34
N MET A 314 17.19 11.54 0.72
CA MET A 314 17.01 10.35 -0.11
C MET A 314 16.35 10.73 -1.42
N SER A 315 16.67 10.01 -2.49
CA SER A 315 16.04 10.19 -3.80
C SER A 315 14.53 9.98 -3.71
N MET A 316 13.72 10.87 -4.31
CA MET A 316 12.26 10.72 -4.33
C MET A 316 11.86 9.41 -5.01
N GLN A 317 12.48 9.08 -6.15
CA GLN A 317 12.18 7.88 -6.93
C GLN A 317 12.53 6.59 -6.17
N GLU A 318 13.67 6.53 -5.49
CA GLU A 318 14.07 5.34 -4.72
C GLU A 318 13.20 5.17 -3.48
N THR A 319 12.84 6.27 -2.82
CA THR A 319 11.94 6.26 -1.66
C THR A 319 10.55 5.78 -2.06
N GLU A 320 10.03 6.23 -3.19
CA GLU A 320 8.72 5.82 -3.71
C GLU A 320 8.67 4.36 -4.16
N GLN A 321 9.79 3.82 -4.63
CA GLN A 321 9.90 2.41 -4.98
C GLN A 321 10.02 1.49 -3.76
N SER A 322 10.69 1.95 -2.70
CA SER A 322 11.06 1.14 -1.52
C SER A 322 10.18 1.38 -0.29
N SER A 323 9.28 2.36 -0.34
CA SER A 323 8.43 2.74 0.78
C SER A 323 7.02 3.02 0.32
N ILE A 324 6.05 2.63 1.14
CA ILE A 324 4.63 2.90 0.93
C ILE A 324 4.16 3.96 1.92
N LYS A 325 3.25 4.84 1.48
CA LYS A 325 2.62 5.80 2.39
C LYS A 325 1.77 5.07 3.42
N SER A 326 2.07 5.27 4.70
CA SER A 326 1.26 4.79 5.81
C SER A 326 -0.07 5.55 5.82
N ALA A 327 -1.17 4.84 6.10
CA ALA A 327 -2.51 5.40 5.97
C ALA A 327 -2.98 6.24 7.19
N MET A 328 -2.12 6.53 8.18
CA MET A 328 -2.49 7.31 9.38
C MET A 328 -2.16 8.81 9.28
N LEU A 329 -3.12 9.65 9.72
CA LEU A 329 -3.21 11.12 9.59
C LEU A 329 -2.22 11.95 10.44
N LEU A 330 -1.83 13.08 9.85
CA LEU A 330 -1.42 14.40 10.40
C LEU A 330 -0.42 14.44 11.56
N ILE A 331 0.78 14.97 11.27
CA ILE A 331 1.60 15.65 12.28
C ILE A 331 0.85 16.92 12.70
N PRO A 332 0.54 17.11 13.99
CA PRO A 332 -0.04 18.36 14.45
C PRO A 332 1.05 19.43 14.45
N ALA A 333 1.03 20.29 13.43
CA ALA A 333 1.50 21.66 13.60
C ALA A 333 0.43 22.37 14.46
N GLU A 334 0.68 22.40 15.77
CA GLU A 334 0.04 23.28 16.75
C GLU A 334 -1.49 23.45 16.67
N GLY A 335 -2.22 22.77 17.56
CA GLY A 335 -3.40 23.33 18.22
C GLY A 335 -4.68 23.56 17.40
N MET A 336 -5.74 22.88 17.85
CA MET A 336 -7.17 23.19 17.67
C MET A 336 -7.94 22.63 16.45
N LEU A 337 -8.95 21.81 16.83
CA LEU A 337 -10.29 21.56 16.25
C LEU A 337 -10.45 20.49 15.14
N SER A 338 -11.21 19.45 15.52
CA SER A 338 -11.90 18.41 14.71
C SER A 338 -12.92 19.03 13.71
N PRO A 339 -13.65 18.29 12.83
CA PRO A 339 -13.60 16.86 12.43
C PRO A 339 -13.64 16.66 10.87
N ASP A 340 -13.86 15.41 10.42
CA ASP A 340 -14.40 14.98 9.11
C ASP A 340 -13.44 14.58 7.98
N ILE A 341 -12.85 13.37 8.06
CA ILE A 341 -12.81 12.42 6.91
C ILE A 341 -12.79 10.96 7.46
N PRO A 342 -13.71 10.05 7.04
CA PRO A 342 -13.55 8.63 7.28
C PRO A 342 -12.43 8.04 6.41
N TYR A 343 -11.50 7.36 7.07
CA TYR A 343 -10.39 6.60 6.50
C TYR A 343 -10.84 5.65 5.37
N GLN A 344 -10.21 5.76 4.18
CA GLN A 344 -10.29 4.77 3.11
C GLN A 344 -8.95 4.03 3.00
N ALA A 345 -8.94 2.74 3.28
CA ALA A 345 -7.79 1.87 3.04
C ALA A 345 -7.63 1.61 1.53
N VAL A 346 -6.41 1.76 1.01
CA VAL A 346 -6.01 1.28 -0.32
C VAL A 346 -5.38 -0.10 -0.14
N ARG A 347 -5.84 -1.09 -0.91
CA ARG A 347 -5.27 -2.45 -0.95
C ARG A 347 -3.87 -2.42 -1.57
N ASN A 348 -2.94 -3.12 -0.93
CA ASN A 348 -1.83 -3.79 -1.62
C ASN A 348 -2.03 -5.30 -1.51
N ASP A 349 -2.22 -5.95 -2.66
CA ASP A 349 -2.27 -7.41 -2.77
C ASP A 349 -0.86 -7.97 -2.57
N SER A 350 -0.59 -8.47 -1.36
CA SER A 350 0.43 -9.50 -1.14
C SER A 350 0.36 -10.08 0.28
N SER A 351 -0.71 -10.81 0.59
CA SER A 351 -0.62 -11.94 1.53
C SER A 351 -1.74 -12.94 1.27
N SER A 352 -1.41 -14.21 1.43
CA SER A 352 -2.18 -15.38 1.02
C SER A 352 -3.59 -15.47 1.62
N GLY A 353 -4.60 -15.51 0.74
CA GLY A 353 -5.63 -16.57 0.75
C GLY A 353 -6.91 -16.38 1.57
N ILE A 354 -6.96 -15.55 2.61
CA ILE A 354 -8.20 -15.26 3.34
C ILE A 354 -8.13 -13.80 3.79
N GLY A 355 -9.08 -12.97 3.36
CA GLY A 355 -9.17 -11.57 3.81
C GLY A 355 -9.62 -11.45 5.27
N PRO A 356 -9.57 -10.25 5.86
CA PRO A 356 -9.98 -10.03 7.25
C PRO A 356 -11.42 -10.51 7.50
N LEU A 357 -11.63 -11.38 8.50
CA LEU A 357 -12.96 -11.86 8.91
C LEU A 357 -13.86 -10.73 9.42
N TYR A 358 -13.28 -9.79 10.16
CA TYR A 358 -13.94 -8.63 10.74
C TYR A 358 -13.64 -7.34 9.98
N VAL A 359 -14.60 -6.42 9.98
CA VAL A 359 -14.47 -5.08 9.39
C VAL A 359 -14.61 -3.99 10.45
N PRO A 360 -14.15 -2.76 10.20
CA PRO A 360 -14.33 -1.66 11.13
C PRO A 360 -15.80 -1.48 11.55
N GLY A 361 -15.99 -1.35 12.87
CA GLY A 361 -17.29 -1.28 13.53
C GLY A 361 -17.85 -2.62 14.00
N ASP A 362 -17.25 -3.76 13.65
CA ASP A 362 -17.65 -5.04 14.23
C ASP A 362 -17.29 -5.10 15.72
N VAL A 363 -18.25 -5.54 16.53
CA VAL A 363 -18.05 -5.79 17.96
C VAL A 363 -17.85 -7.28 18.15
N VAL A 364 -16.70 -7.65 18.71
CA VAL A 364 -16.27 -9.04 18.86
C VAL A 364 -16.00 -9.41 20.31
N SER A 365 -16.18 -10.67 20.65
CA SER A 365 -15.98 -11.19 22.00
C SER A 365 -15.32 -12.57 21.95
N SER A 366 -14.72 -12.96 23.09
CA SER A 366 -14.17 -14.31 23.27
C SER A 366 -15.27 -15.37 23.45
N SER A 367 -16.47 -14.98 23.91
CA SER A 367 -17.60 -15.88 24.09
C SER A 367 -18.94 -15.16 24.05
N LYS A 368 -19.97 -15.86 23.56
CA LYS A 368 -21.37 -15.38 23.48
C LYS A 368 -22.04 -15.13 24.85
N SER A 369 -21.37 -15.47 25.96
CA SER A 369 -21.88 -15.38 27.32
C SER A 369 -21.09 -14.46 28.25
N SER A 370 -19.91 -13.97 27.84
CA SER A 370 -19.12 -13.03 28.65
C SER A 370 -19.59 -11.61 28.34
N SER A 371 -20.51 -11.10 29.15
CA SER A 371 -21.04 -9.74 29.04
C SER A 371 -20.03 -8.62 29.35
N GLU A 372 -18.77 -8.94 29.64
CA GLU A 372 -17.80 -8.01 30.23
C GLU A 372 -16.66 -7.59 29.30
N GLU A 373 -16.26 -8.44 28.33
CA GLU A 373 -15.15 -8.14 27.43
C GLU A 373 -15.62 -8.19 25.98
N ALA A 374 -15.89 -7.01 25.42
CA ALA A 374 -16.15 -6.84 24.00
C ALA A 374 -15.14 -5.83 23.43
N PHE A 375 -14.70 -6.10 22.22
CA PHE A 375 -13.78 -5.26 21.49
C PHE A 375 -14.47 -4.71 20.25
N VAL A 376 -14.21 -3.45 19.93
CA VAL A 376 -14.60 -2.87 18.65
C VAL A 376 -13.42 -2.96 17.69
N VAL A 377 -13.65 -3.47 16.49
CA VAL A 377 -12.66 -3.43 15.41
C VAL A 377 -12.64 -2.02 14.84
N LEU A 378 -11.47 -1.40 14.84
CA LEU A 378 -11.25 -0.03 14.39
C LEU A 378 -10.72 0.02 12.95
N GLY A 379 -9.97 -1.01 12.56
CA GLY A 379 -9.21 -1.03 11.31
C GLY A 379 -8.59 -2.40 11.06
N PHE A 380 -8.20 -2.63 9.81
CA PHE A 380 -7.36 -3.74 9.42
C PHE A 380 -6.24 -3.20 8.52
N ASP A 381 -5.00 -3.55 8.82
CA ASP A 381 -3.84 -3.20 8.03
C ASP A 381 -3.40 -4.42 7.21
N SER A 382 -3.59 -4.35 5.89
CA SER A 382 -3.18 -5.42 4.97
C SER A 382 -1.66 -5.50 4.77
N GLY A 383 -0.92 -4.44 5.10
CA GLY A 383 0.54 -4.40 5.02
C GLY A 383 1.21 -5.18 6.16
N THR A 384 0.66 -5.09 7.38
CA THR A 384 1.15 -5.84 8.54
C THR A 384 0.33 -7.10 8.87
N ASP A 385 -0.82 -7.29 8.23
CA ASP A 385 -1.81 -8.34 8.52
C ASP A 385 -2.33 -8.31 9.97
N GLU A 386 -2.61 -7.11 10.48
CA GLU A 386 -3.04 -6.87 11.86
C GLU A 386 -4.41 -6.18 11.94
N TYR A 387 -5.17 -6.51 12.99
CA TYR A 387 -6.34 -5.75 13.39
C TYR A 387 -5.96 -4.64 14.37
N ALA A 388 -6.49 -3.45 14.11
CA ALA A 388 -6.63 -2.41 15.12
C ALA A 388 -7.97 -2.61 15.84
N PHE A 389 -7.95 -2.67 17.17
CA PHE A 389 -9.14 -2.86 17.99
C PHE A 389 -8.98 -2.16 19.34
N ASP A 390 -10.05 -2.08 20.11
CA ASP A 390 -9.99 -1.57 21.49
C ASP A 390 -11.17 -2.11 22.31
N ASN A 391 -11.05 -2.03 23.62
CA ASN A 391 -12.11 -2.35 24.58
C ASN A 391 -13.32 -1.45 24.34
N LEU A 392 -14.49 -2.07 24.28
CA LEU A 392 -15.76 -1.40 24.08
C LEU A 392 -16.68 -1.64 25.27
N TYR A 393 -16.95 -0.56 26.00
CA TYR A 393 -17.86 -0.55 27.12
C TYR A 393 -19.23 -0.04 26.67
N LYS A 394 -20.30 -0.44 27.36
CA LYS A 394 -21.64 0.10 27.08
C LYS A 394 -21.79 1.48 27.71
N TYR A 395 -22.53 2.36 27.04
CA TYR A 395 -23.00 3.61 27.65
C TYR A 395 -23.92 3.30 28.84
N HIS A 396 -24.13 4.30 29.70
CA HIS A 396 -25.11 4.18 30.79
C HIS A 396 -26.53 3.88 30.30
N SER A 397 -26.84 4.18 29.04
CA SER A 397 -28.11 3.83 28.37
C SER A 397 -28.24 2.33 28.06
N GLY A 398 -27.16 1.56 28.13
CA GLY A 398 -27.11 0.14 27.79
C GLY A 398 -26.76 -0.16 26.32
N GLU A 399 -26.65 0.87 25.47
CA GLU A 399 -26.16 0.75 24.09
C GLU A 399 -24.64 0.50 24.07
N TRP A 400 -24.15 -0.23 23.07
CA TRP A 400 -22.71 -0.43 22.84
C TRP A 400 -22.03 0.92 22.64
N GLY A 401 -20.95 1.16 23.39
CA GLY A 401 -20.69 2.50 23.89
C GLY A 401 -19.32 3.07 23.62
N TYR A 402 -18.58 3.37 24.68
CA TYR A 402 -17.35 4.14 24.61
C TYR A 402 -16.12 3.26 24.72
N ARG A 403 -15.02 3.78 24.19
CA ARG A 403 -13.67 3.30 24.43
C ARG A 403 -13.05 4.09 25.57
N PRO A 404 -12.23 3.49 26.44
CA PRO A 404 -11.67 4.16 27.62
C PRO A 404 -10.83 5.38 27.23
N ASP A 405 -10.15 5.31 26.09
CA ASP A 405 -9.38 6.38 25.50
C ASP A 405 -9.36 6.22 23.97
N ALA A 406 -8.56 7.04 23.29
CA ALA A 406 -8.42 6.98 21.83
C ALA A 406 -7.36 5.97 21.37
N LEU A 407 -6.71 5.26 22.28
CA LEU A 407 -5.60 4.35 21.99
C LEU A 407 -6.13 3.05 21.41
N SER A 408 -5.50 2.60 20.33
CA SER A 408 -5.87 1.33 19.69
C SER A 408 -4.85 0.26 20.04
N GLU A 409 -5.34 -0.92 20.37
CA GLU A 409 -4.54 -2.13 20.44
C GLU A 409 -4.40 -2.73 19.04
N TRP A 410 -3.30 -3.45 18.82
CA TRP A 410 -2.98 -4.10 17.55
C TRP A 410 -2.68 -5.56 17.81
N LYS A 411 -3.17 -6.44 16.93
CA LYS A 411 -2.94 -7.88 17.02
C LYS A 411 -2.98 -8.52 15.64
N ASP A 412 -2.09 -9.48 15.40
CA ASP A 412 -2.07 -10.31 14.20
C ASP A 412 -3.46 -10.88 13.88
N ARG A 413 -3.87 -10.81 12.62
CA ARG A 413 -5.19 -11.24 12.12
C ARG A 413 -5.55 -12.63 12.62
N SER A 414 -4.66 -13.60 12.39
CA SER A 414 -4.89 -15.00 12.74
C SER A 414 -5.06 -15.23 14.25
N GLU A 415 -4.34 -14.47 15.08
CA GLU A 415 -4.44 -14.58 16.53
C GLU A 415 -5.70 -13.88 17.05
N PHE A 416 -6.04 -12.72 16.49
CA PHE A 416 -7.24 -11.97 16.83
C PHE A 416 -8.50 -12.77 16.51
N GLU A 417 -8.62 -13.31 15.30
CA GLU A 417 -9.78 -14.12 14.87
C GLU A 417 -9.94 -15.41 15.69
N ARG A 418 -8.81 -16.01 16.11
CA ARG A 418 -8.83 -17.18 17.00
C ARG A 418 -9.25 -16.82 18.43
N SER A 419 -8.82 -15.67 18.92
CA SER A 419 -9.07 -15.23 20.30
C SER A 419 -10.49 -14.69 20.50
N TYR A 420 -11.04 -14.07 19.45
CA TYR A 420 -12.36 -13.44 19.46
C TYR A 420 -13.20 -13.94 18.29
N PRO A 421 -13.70 -15.19 18.34
CA PRO A 421 -14.41 -15.81 17.23
C PRO A 421 -15.89 -15.40 17.12
N VAL A 422 -16.41 -14.66 18.09
CA VAL A 422 -17.83 -14.30 18.17
C VAL A 422 -18.02 -12.85 17.74
N ARG A 423 -18.87 -12.63 16.73
CA ARG A 423 -19.39 -11.29 16.39
C ARG A 423 -20.70 -11.06 17.14
N GLU A 424 -20.70 -10.09 18.05
CA GLU A 424 -21.88 -9.73 18.86
C GLU A 424 -22.83 -8.83 18.08
N THR A 425 -22.29 -7.80 17.43
CA THR A 425 -23.06 -6.83 16.63
C THR A 425 -22.12 -6.01 15.74
N ARG A 426 -22.67 -5.02 15.05
CA ARG A 426 -21.92 -3.98 14.34
C ARG A 426 -22.43 -2.59 14.75
N ILE A 427 -21.50 -1.67 14.96
CA ILE A 427 -21.77 -0.28 15.33
C ILE A 427 -21.01 0.67 14.40
N ALA A 428 -21.57 1.84 14.12
CA ALA A 428 -20.82 2.87 13.42
C ALA A 428 -19.75 3.44 14.36
N LEU A 429 -18.50 3.55 13.90
CA LEU A 429 -17.42 4.11 14.73
C LEU A 429 -17.69 5.56 15.17
N SER A 430 -18.49 6.31 14.40
CA SER A 430 -18.96 7.65 14.78
C SER A 430 -19.94 7.65 15.95
N GLN A 431 -20.49 6.49 16.32
CA GLN A 431 -21.34 6.29 17.50
C GLN A 431 -20.56 5.76 18.71
N VAL A 432 -19.24 5.56 18.57
CA VAL A 432 -18.36 5.11 19.66
C VAL A 432 -17.69 6.32 20.30
N GLY A 433 -17.95 6.50 21.59
CA GLY A 433 -17.43 7.62 22.38
C GLY A 433 -16.00 7.35 22.88
N ILE A 434 -15.34 8.39 23.37
CA ILE A 434 -14.01 8.31 23.97
C ILE A 434 -14.09 8.78 25.43
N GLY A 435 -13.70 7.92 26.36
CA GLY A 435 -13.81 8.13 27.80
C GLY A 435 -15.13 7.68 28.39
N GLU A 436 -15.09 7.26 29.67
CA GLU A 436 -16.23 6.73 30.43
C GLU A 436 -17.40 7.70 30.60
N GLU A 437 -17.11 9.00 30.52
CA GLU A 437 -18.10 10.06 30.59
C GLU A 437 -18.63 10.49 29.21
N SER A 438 -18.45 9.64 28.19
CA SER A 438 -19.07 9.87 26.89
C SER A 438 -20.56 9.53 26.90
N SER A 439 -21.35 10.35 26.23
CA SER A 439 -22.75 10.03 25.87
C SER A 439 -22.80 9.53 24.42
N PRO A 440 -23.82 8.74 24.03
CA PRO A 440 -23.96 8.33 22.64
C PRO A 440 -24.01 9.54 21.69
N PRO A 441 -23.12 9.62 20.68
CA PRO A 441 -23.04 10.73 19.74
C PRO A 441 -24.38 10.97 19.03
N GLY A 442 -24.77 12.24 18.90
CA GLY A 442 -26.00 12.62 18.21
C GLY A 442 -27.30 12.48 19.02
N THR A 443 -27.24 12.08 20.30
CA THR A 443 -28.41 12.06 21.18
C THR A 443 -28.71 13.44 21.77
N GLN A 444 -30.00 13.79 21.90
CA GLN A 444 -30.41 15.05 22.53
C GLN A 444 -30.27 14.98 24.06
N PRO A 445 -29.90 16.08 24.74
CA PRO A 445 -29.83 16.14 26.19
C PRO A 445 -31.17 15.74 26.81
N LEU A 446 -31.13 14.86 27.81
CA LEU A 446 -32.32 14.37 28.49
C LEU A 446 -33.05 15.50 29.24
N TYR A 447 -32.31 16.50 29.72
CA TYR A 447 -32.86 17.61 30.50
C TYR A 447 -32.68 18.95 29.81
N LYS A 448 -33.54 19.90 30.16
CA LYS A 448 -33.51 21.27 29.64
C LYS A 448 -33.50 22.28 30.77
N ASP A 449 -33.18 23.53 30.44
CA ASP A 449 -33.28 24.65 31.40
C ASP A 449 -34.65 24.65 32.11
N GLY A 450 -34.59 24.84 33.42
CA GLY A 450 -35.73 24.81 34.31
C GLY A 450 -36.12 23.43 34.85
N ASP A 451 -35.54 22.33 34.35
CA ASP A 451 -35.79 21.00 34.92
C ASP A 451 -35.16 20.88 36.32
N ILE A 452 -35.92 20.37 37.28
CA ILE A 452 -35.45 19.93 38.59
C ILE A 452 -35.27 18.42 38.53
N VAL A 453 -34.07 17.95 38.85
CA VAL A 453 -33.70 16.54 38.80
C VAL A 453 -33.26 16.03 40.17
N ALA A 454 -33.44 14.74 40.40
CA ALA A 454 -33.12 14.07 41.66
C ALA A 454 -32.47 12.70 41.42
N LYS A 455 -31.63 12.26 42.36
CA LYS A 455 -31.01 10.93 42.35
C LYS A 455 -32.01 9.82 42.66
N ASP A 456 -32.99 10.12 43.49
CA ASP A 456 -34.04 9.19 43.91
C ASP A 456 -35.38 9.92 44.11
N ARG A 457 -36.44 9.16 44.40
CA ARG A 457 -37.80 9.69 44.61
C ARG A 457 -38.12 10.01 46.07
N GLY A 458 -37.13 9.98 46.94
CA GLY A 458 -37.27 10.27 48.37
C GLY A 458 -37.65 11.73 48.62
N ALA A 459 -38.36 11.96 49.72
CA ALA A 459 -38.75 13.32 50.12
C ALA A 459 -37.54 14.22 50.45
N ASP A 460 -36.43 13.61 50.88
CA ASP A 460 -35.17 14.29 51.24
C ASP A 460 -34.13 14.22 50.12
N ALA A 461 -34.53 13.81 48.91
CA ALA A 461 -33.62 13.69 47.78
C ALA A 461 -32.95 15.04 47.47
N SER A 462 -31.64 15.01 47.23
CA SER A 462 -30.91 16.20 46.80
C SER A 462 -31.39 16.62 45.40
N LEU A 463 -31.83 17.86 45.29
CA LEU A 463 -32.39 18.42 44.06
C LEU A 463 -31.36 19.31 43.36
N LEU A 464 -31.23 19.11 42.04
CA LEU A 464 -30.48 20.00 41.16
C LEU A 464 -31.43 20.69 40.19
N LEU A 465 -31.25 21.99 40.01
CA LEU A 465 -31.83 22.75 38.92
C LEU A 465 -30.90 22.72 37.72
N ILE A 466 -31.43 22.36 36.55
CA ILE A 466 -30.76 22.53 35.26
C ILE A 466 -30.96 23.97 34.81
N MET A 467 -29.86 24.68 34.59
CA MET A 467 -29.84 26.09 34.17
C MET A 467 -29.46 26.26 32.69
N GLY A 468 -29.02 25.18 32.05
CA GLY A 468 -28.60 25.20 30.65
C GLY A 468 -27.78 23.97 30.28
N TYR A 469 -27.60 23.79 28.98
CA TYR A 469 -26.78 22.74 28.39
C TYR A 469 -25.80 23.38 27.41
N ASP A 470 -24.52 23.06 27.55
CA ASP A 470 -23.47 23.49 26.65
C ASP A 470 -23.15 22.35 25.66
N PRO A 471 -23.49 22.50 24.36
CA PRO A 471 -23.22 21.48 23.35
C PRO A 471 -21.73 21.34 23.02
N LEU A 472 -20.90 22.35 23.29
CA LEU A 472 -19.46 22.31 23.00
C LEU A 472 -18.71 21.44 24.01
N THR A 473 -19.10 21.52 25.29
CA THR A 473 -18.49 20.77 26.39
C THR A 473 -19.31 19.54 26.81
N ASN A 474 -20.44 19.27 26.14
CA ASN A 474 -21.39 18.19 26.45
C ASN A 474 -21.73 18.11 27.95
N SER A 475 -22.03 19.28 28.54
CA SER A 475 -22.19 19.42 29.99
C SER A 475 -23.42 20.27 30.35
N TYR A 476 -24.03 19.96 31.49
CA TYR A 476 -25.09 20.76 32.08
C TYR A 476 -24.52 21.79 33.04
N VAL A 477 -25.09 22.99 33.01
CA VAL A 477 -24.92 23.97 34.09
C VAL A 477 -26.03 23.72 35.09
N THR A 478 -25.68 23.45 36.34
CA THR A 478 -26.61 23.07 37.39
C THR A 478 -26.43 23.90 38.65
N SER A 479 -27.42 23.90 39.53
CA SER A 479 -27.31 24.50 40.86
C SER A 479 -28.17 23.73 41.86
N PRO A 480 -27.66 23.42 43.07
CA PRO A 480 -28.48 22.88 44.15
C PRO A 480 -29.70 23.77 44.42
N ILE A 481 -30.87 23.15 44.56
CA ILE A 481 -32.14 23.87 44.72
C ILE A 481 -32.94 23.33 45.91
N TRP A 482 -33.63 24.22 46.62
CA TRP A 482 -34.48 23.89 47.77
C TRP A 482 -35.81 24.63 47.69
N GLN A 483 -36.83 24.06 48.33
CA GLN A 483 -38.08 24.78 48.54
C GLN A 483 -37.89 25.84 49.62
N SER A 484 -38.35 27.06 49.33
CA SER A 484 -38.42 28.16 50.29
C SER A 484 -39.69 28.05 51.14
N TYR A 485 -39.67 28.63 52.34
CA TYR A 485 -40.82 28.65 53.27
C TYR A 485 -42.09 29.30 52.68
N ASN A 486 -41.93 30.13 51.64
CA ASN A 486 -43.04 30.78 50.93
C ASN A 486 -43.63 29.93 49.79
N GLY A 487 -43.18 28.68 49.61
CA GLY A 487 -43.61 27.78 48.54
C GLY A 487 -42.93 28.02 47.19
N GLY A 488 -41.99 28.96 47.11
CA GLY A 488 -41.11 29.18 45.96
C GLY A 488 -39.85 28.31 46.00
N TRP A 489 -38.93 28.56 45.08
CA TRP A 489 -37.65 27.85 45.00
C TRP A 489 -36.48 28.80 45.19
N GLU A 490 -35.47 28.32 45.91
CA GLU A 490 -34.19 29.00 46.12
C GLU A 490 -33.07 28.09 45.64
N ARG A 491 -32.07 28.66 44.97
CA ARG A 491 -30.87 27.95 44.51
C ARG A 491 -29.61 28.49 45.15
N ALA A 492 -28.54 27.70 45.12
CA ALA A 492 -27.23 28.15 45.52
C ALA A 492 -26.72 29.29 44.61
N GLU A 493 -25.94 30.22 45.17
CA GLU A 493 -25.27 31.26 44.39
C GLU A 493 -24.30 30.66 43.37
N LYS A 494 -23.52 29.67 43.80
CA LYS A 494 -22.57 28.97 42.95
C LYS A 494 -23.27 27.94 42.07
N SER A 495 -22.96 27.99 40.77
CA SER A 495 -23.34 26.98 39.80
C SER A 495 -22.22 25.94 39.63
N GLU A 496 -22.62 24.72 39.26
CA GLU A 496 -21.72 23.61 38.99
C GLU A 496 -21.91 23.12 37.55
N VAL A 497 -20.81 22.85 36.87
CA VAL A 497 -20.82 22.25 35.54
C VAL A 497 -20.62 20.75 35.71
N ILE A 498 -21.58 19.96 35.25
CA ILE A 498 -21.57 18.50 35.37
C ILE A 498 -21.69 17.91 33.97
N ILE A 499 -20.80 16.97 33.64
CA ILE A 499 -20.82 16.29 32.34
C ILE A 499 -22.15 15.55 32.18
N ARG A 500 -22.69 15.59 30.96
CA ARG A 500 -24.02 15.07 30.63
C ARG A 500 -24.23 13.62 31.08
N SER A 501 -23.29 12.72 30.76
CA SER A 501 -23.35 11.30 31.12
C SER A 501 -23.49 11.09 32.63
N ALA A 502 -22.65 11.75 33.42
CA ALA A 502 -22.62 11.64 34.87
C ALA A 502 -23.95 12.11 35.46
N LEU A 503 -24.46 13.25 34.99
CA LEU A 503 -25.72 13.80 35.46
C LEU A 503 -26.90 12.89 35.10
N GLU A 504 -27.02 12.44 33.85
CA GLU A 504 -28.14 11.60 33.40
C GLU A 504 -28.13 10.22 34.07
N LYS A 505 -26.94 9.69 34.37
CA LYS A 505 -26.74 8.45 35.12
C LYS A 505 -27.12 8.60 36.59
N GLU A 506 -26.65 9.67 37.25
CA GLU A 506 -26.81 9.82 38.71
C GLU A 506 -28.17 10.44 39.10
N TYR A 507 -28.68 11.37 38.30
CA TYR A 507 -29.96 12.06 38.53
C TYR A 507 -30.99 11.60 37.51
N SER A 508 -31.43 10.35 37.60
CA SER A 508 -32.33 9.73 36.60
C SER A 508 -33.80 10.16 36.69
N TYR A 509 -34.17 11.00 37.67
CA TYR A 509 -35.56 11.40 37.90
C TYR A 509 -35.77 12.89 37.66
N ARG A 510 -36.59 13.23 36.67
CA ARG A 510 -37.15 14.57 36.56
C ARG A 510 -38.30 14.75 37.54
N VAL A 511 -38.13 15.65 38.50
CA VAL A 511 -39.14 15.98 39.51
C VAL A 511 -40.21 16.90 38.91
N ARG A 512 -39.77 17.99 38.25
CA ARG A 512 -40.65 18.94 37.55
C ARG A 512 -39.83 19.87 36.65
N THR A 513 -40.51 20.67 35.85
CA THR A 513 -39.92 21.83 35.16
C THR A 513 -40.48 23.12 35.78
N ILE A 514 -39.63 24.13 35.95
CA ILE A 514 -39.97 25.47 36.45
C ILE A 514 -39.37 26.55 35.53
N ASP A 515 -39.85 27.78 35.66
CA ASP A 515 -39.18 28.93 35.05
C ASP A 515 -37.96 29.30 35.91
N SER A 516 -36.77 29.10 35.37
CA SER A 516 -35.49 29.32 36.05
C SER A 516 -35.29 30.78 36.46
N SER A 517 -35.93 31.73 35.77
CA SER A 517 -35.87 33.17 36.08
C SER A 517 -36.59 33.55 37.38
N LEU A 518 -37.51 32.71 37.84
CA LEU A 518 -38.28 32.92 39.07
C LEU A 518 -37.60 32.33 40.31
N VAL A 519 -36.47 31.64 40.14
CA VAL A 519 -35.71 31.00 41.22
C VAL A 519 -34.79 32.02 41.87
N LYS A 520 -34.94 32.23 43.17
CA LYS A 520 -34.13 33.19 43.92
C LYS A 520 -32.77 32.58 44.26
N VAL A 521 -31.73 33.41 44.26
CA VAL A 521 -30.44 33.03 44.82
C VAL A 521 -30.51 33.18 46.34
N ARG A 522 -30.10 32.13 47.04
CA ARG A 522 -30.06 32.08 48.51
C ARG A 522 -28.89 32.85 49.10
#